data_AF-A0A3L7UKD2-F1
#
_entry.id   AF-A0A3L7UKD2-F1
#
_cell.length_a   1.000
_cell.length_b   1.000
_cell.length_c   1.000
_cell.angle_alpha   90.00
_cell.angle_beta   90.00
_cell.angle_gamma   90.00
#
_symmetry.space_group_name_H-M   'P 1'
#
loop_
_entity.id
_entity.type
_entity.pdbx_description
1 polymer ?
#
loop_
_entity_poly.entity_id
_entity_poly.type
_entity_poly.pdbx_seq_one_letter_code
_entity_poly.pdbx_strand_id
1 'polypeptide(L)'
;MPLIASEFKNDPKRLPFDFHELVAAIAPRAFFASAATQDSDFDVSGVKDVLAAARPIYELHGKTDDLVGHYPEAGHSFPEESRQRAYDFLNRVLRSRQ
;
A
#
# COMPACT_ATOMS: atom_id res chain seq x y z
N MET A 1 14.26 -13.21 1.32
CA MET A 1 13.88 -13.47 -0.09
C MET A 1 15.09 -14.04 -0.83
N PRO A 2 15.14 -15.35 -1.16
CA PRO A 2 16.37 -16.00 -1.66
C PRO A 2 16.99 -15.37 -2.92
N LEU A 3 16.18 -15.00 -3.92
CA LEU A 3 16.65 -14.33 -5.13
C LEU A 3 17.22 -12.93 -4.85
N ILE A 4 16.57 -12.17 -3.96
CA ILE A 4 17.07 -10.85 -3.52
C ILE A 4 18.40 -10.99 -2.79
N ALA A 5 18.55 -12.03 -1.98
CA ALA A 5 19.81 -12.31 -1.31
C ALA A 5 20.92 -12.71 -2.29
N SER A 6 20.66 -13.58 -3.28
CA SER A 6 21.68 -14.05 -4.22
C SER A 6 22.08 -13.00 -5.26
N GLU A 7 21.10 -12.42 -5.97
CA GLU A 7 21.37 -11.52 -7.10
C GLU A 7 21.65 -10.10 -6.63
N PHE A 8 20.88 -9.63 -5.64
CA PHE A 8 20.86 -8.24 -5.22
C PHE A 8 21.52 -8.01 -3.85
N LYS A 9 22.03 -9.07 -3.19
CA LYS A 9 22.74 -9.02 -1.89
C LYS A 9 21.93 -8.33 -0.77
N ASN A 10 20.59 -8.42 -0.83
CA ASN A 10 19.70 -7.68 0.06
C ASN A 10 19.95 -6.15 0.07
N ASP A 11 20.51 -5.61 -1.01
CA ASP A 11 20.70 -4.17 -1.18
C ASP A 11 19.55 -3.62 -2.04
N PRO A 12 18.63 -2.83 -1.47
CA PRO A 12 17.50 -2.28 -2.20
C PRO A 12 17.95 -1.37 -3.37
N LYS A 13 19.13 -0.74 -3.29
CA LYS A 13 19.67 0.10 -4.38
C LYS A 13 20.03 -0.69 -5.63
N ARG A 14 20.15 -2.01 -5.51
CA ARG A 14 20.48 -2.90 -6.61
C ARG A 14 19.24 -3.49 -7.27
N LEU A 15 18.07 -3.35 -6.65
CA LEU A 15 16.81 -3.81 -7.23
C LEU A 15 16.44 -2.91 -8.43
N PRO A 16 15.96 -3.49 -9.54
CA PRO A 16 15.54 -2.72 -10.71
C PRO A 16 14.12 -2.15 -10.55
N PHE A 17 13.52 -2.27 -9.37
CA PHE A 17 12.20 -1.75 -9.03
C PHE A 17 12.10 -1.52 -7.52
N ASP A 18 11.07 -0.79 -7.09
CA ASP A 18 10.67 -0.66 -5.69
C ASP A 18 9.14 -0.75 -5.52
N PHE A 19 8.63 -0.74 -4.29
CA PHE A 19 7.22 -0.99 -3.97
C PHE A 19 6.24 0.04 -4.56
N HIS A 20 6.67 1.28 -4.80
CA HIS A 20 5.82 2.28 -5.44
C HIS A 20 5.44 1.90 -6.87
N GLU A 21 6.35 1.26 -7.62
CA GLU A 21 6.05 0.76 -8.96
C GLU A 21 5.10 -0.45 -8.90
N LEU A 22 5.26 -1.33 -7.90
CA LEU A 22 4.33 -2.44 -7.68
C LEU A 22 2.91 -1.94 -7.37
N VAL A 23 2.77 -0.94 -6.50
CA VAL A 23 1.48 -0.32 -6.16
C VAL A 23 0.91 0.42 -7.36
N ALA A 24 1.73 1.17 -8.09
CA ALA A 24 1.31 1.85 -9.31
C ALA A 24 0.79 0.87 -10.39
N ALA A 25 1.39 -0.31 -10.52
CA ALA A 25 0.96 -1.35 -11.47
C ALA A 25 -0.41 -1.98 -11.11
N ILE A 26 -0.96 -1.70 -9.93
CA ILE A 26 -2.32 -2.13 -9.56
C ILE A 26 -3.37 -1.22 -10.20
N ALA A 27 -3.04 0.04 -10.49
CA ALA A 27 -3.95 0.97 -11.16
C ALA A 27 -4.50 0.38 -12.49
N PRO A 28 -5.77 0.63 -12.83
CA PRO A 28 -6.76 1.46 -12.14
C PRO A 28 -7.54 0.72 -11.04
N ARG A 29 -7.12 -0.49 -10.63
CA ARG A 29 -7.79 -1.23 -9.56
C ARG A 29 -7.48 -0.57 -8.21
N ALA A 30 -8.43 -0.68 -7.30
CA ALA A 30 -8.31 -0.06 -6.00
C ALA A 30 -7.26 -0.76 -5.12
N PHE A 31 -6.52 0.03 -4.35
CA PHE A 31 -5.50 -0.40 -3.42
C PHE A 31 -5.71 0.28 -2.06
N PHE A 32 -5.61 -0.51 -0.98
CA PHE A 32 -5.75 -0.04 0.40
C PHE A 32 -4.57 -0.55 1.23
N ALA A 33 -3.78 0.37 1.76
CA ALA A 33 -2.73 0.07 2.74
C ALA A 33 -3.21 0.41 4.15
N SER A 34 -3.05 -0.52 5.09
CA SER A 34 -3.21 -0.27 6.53
C SER A 34 -1.86 -0.41 7.20
N ALA A 35 -1.33 0.67 7.76
CA ALA A 35 0.00 0.70 8.37
C ALA A 35 -0.04 1.40 9.73
N ALA A 36 0.15 0.64 10.80
CA ALA A 36 0.05 1.15 12.16
C ALA A 36 1.21 2.09 12.51
N THR A 37 0.95 3.20 13.20
CA THR A 37 1.95 4.26 13.38
C THR A 37 2.98 3.98 14.47
N GLN A 38 2.75 2.97 15.33
CA GLN A 38 3.65 2.57 16.41
C GLN A 38 4.16 1.13 16.21
N ASP A 39 4.14 0.64 14.96
CA ASP A 39 4.71 -0.65 14.59
C ASP A 39 6.24 -0.60 14.71
N SER A 40 6.83 -1.45 15.55
CA SER A 40 8.28 -1.51 15.78
C SER A 40 9.03 -2.21 14.66
N ASP A 41 8.32 -2.97 13.83
CA ASP A 41 8.91 -3.84 12.81
C ASP A 41 8.82 -3.19 11.43
N PHE A 42 7.78 -2.39 11.18
CA PHE A 42 7.51 -1.73 9.90
C PHE A 42 7.25 -0.23 10.06
N ASP A 43 8.16 0.60 9.54
CA ASP A 43 8.00 2.06 9.57
C ASP A 43 6.89 2.53 8.62
N VAL A 44 5.90 3.22 9.19
CA VAL A 44 4.78 3.84 8.47
C VAL A 44 5.23 4.90 7.45
N SER A 45 6.41 5.52 7.64
CA SER A 45 6.96 6.52 6.72
C SER A 45 7.16 5.95 5.31
N GLY A 46 7.72 4.75 5.19
CA GLY A 46 7.94 4.10 3.90
C GLY A 46 6.63 3.79 3.17
N VAL A 47 5.55 3.47 3.90
CA VAL A 47 4.22 3.29 3.30
C VAL A 47 3.68 4.61 2.74
N LYS A 48 3.86 5.72 3.46
CA LYS A 48 3.46 7.06 2.98
C LYS A 48 4.24 7.45 1.73
N ASP A 49 5.55 7.20 1.70
CA ASP A 49 6.40 7.47 0.53
C ASP A 49 5.97 6.66 -0.69
N VAL A 50 5.69 5.37 -0.50
CA VAL A 50 5.18 4.48 -1.56
C VAL A 50 3.85 4.99 -2.14
N LEU A 51 2.88 5.35 -1.30
CA LEU A 51 1.60 5.87 -1.76
C LEU A 51 1.75 7.22 -2.46
N ALA A 52 2.60 8.11 -1.95
CA ALA A 52 2.88 9.40 -2.58
C ALA A 52 3.51 9.23 -3.98
N ALA A 53 4.47 8.31 -4.12
CA ALA A 53 5.13 8.02 -5.39
C ALA A 53 4.22 7.28 -6.41
N ALA A 54 3.26 6.46 -5.94
CA ALA A 54 2.29 5.79 -6.81
C ALA A 54 1.12 6.70 -7.25
N ARG A 55 0.84 7.78 -6.49
CA ARG A 55 -0.30 8.69 -6.72
C ARG A 55 -0.40 9.25 -8.15
N PRO A 56 0.68 9.67 -8.83
CA PRO A 56 0.60 10.19 -10.20
C PRO A 56 0.03 9.18 -11.22
N ILE A 57 0.28 7.88 -11.02
CA ILE A 57 -0.26 6.83 -11.91
C ILE A 57 -1.75 6.62 -11.65
N TYR A 58 -2.19 6.68 -10.40
CA TYR A 58 -3.62 6.67 -10.09
C TYR A 58 -4.34 7.94 -10.60
N GLU A 59 -3.69 9.11 -10.54
CA GLU A 59 -4.19 10.36 -11.13
C GLU A 59 -4.34 10.26 -12.65
N LEU A 60 -3.35 9.67 -13.35
CA LEU A 60 -3.42 9.43 -14.80
C LEU A 60 -4.67 8.63 -15.20
N HIS A 61 -5.09 7.69 -14.36
CA HIS A 61 -6.29 6.89 -14.59
C HIS A 61 -7.59 7.54 -14.06
N GLY A 62 -7.52 8.72 -13.43
CA GLY A 62 -8.67 9.36 -12.78
C GLY A 62 -9.18 8.56 -11.57
N LYS A 63 -8.30 7.83 -10.89
CA LYS A 63 -8.60 6.86 -9.82
C LYS A 63 -7.92 7.17 -8.50
N THR A 64 -7.54 8.42 -8.24
CA THR A 64 -6.84 8.82 -7.00
C THR A 64 -7.55 8.37 -5.72
N ASP A 65 -8.89 8.41 -5.68
CA ASP A 65 -9.70 7.96 -4.52
C ASP A 65 -9.67 6.45 -4.27
N ASP A 66 -9.13 5.69 -5.23
CA ASP A 66 -8.95 4.25 -5.15
C ASP A 66 -7.54 3.87 -4.67
N LEU A 67 -6.65 4.85 -4.38
CA LEU A 67 -5.36 4.65 -3.70
C LEU A 67 -5.45 5.18 -2.26
N VAL A 68 -5.63 4.29 -1.29
CA VAL A 68 -5.97 4.66 0.10
C VAL A 68 -4.89 4.21 1.08
N GLY A 69 -4.47 5.13 1.97
CA GLY A 69 -3.67 4.84 3.16
C GLY A 69 -4.48 5.04 4.43
N HIS A 70 -4.49 4.04 5.31
CA HIS A 70 -5.08 4.07 6.65
C HIS A 70 -3.97 3.85 7.69
N TYR A 71 -3.92 4.70 8.71
CA TYR A 71 -2.80 4.76 9.65
C TYR A 71 -3.29 4.72 11.09
N PRO A 72 -3.67 3.55 11.63
CA PRO A 72 -4.16 3.44 12.99
C PRO A 72 -3.05 3.71 14.01
N GLU A 73 -3.38 4.38 15.12
CA GLU A 73 -2.48 4.49 16.26
C GLU A 73 -2.47 3.17 17.05
N ALA A 74 -1.57 2.27 16.65
CA ALA A 74 -1.40 0.96 17.25
C ALA A 74 0.03 0.43 17.01
N GLY A 75 0.42 -0.61 17.75
CA GLY A 75 1.58 -1.45 17.41
C GLY A 75 1.29 -2.39 16.24
N HIS A 76 2.13 -3.42 16.05
CA HIS A 76 2.00 -4.41 14.98
C HIS A 76 0.70 -5.24 15.10
N SER A 77 -0.41 -4.68 14.63
CA SER A 77 -1.76 -5.21 14.85
C SER A 77 -2.75 -4.68 13.81
N PHE A 78 -3.92 -5.32 13.73
CA PHE A 78 -5.03 -4.90 12.88
C PHE A 78 -6.30 -4.69 13.72
N PRO A 79 -6.46 -3.50 14.35
CA PRO A 79 -7.55 -3.24 15.28
C PRO A 79 -8.91 -3.23 14.57
N GLU A 80 -9.99 -3.38 15.35
CA GLU A 80 -11.37 -3.46 14.85
C GLU A 80 -11.74 -2.29 13.92
N GLU A 81 -11.35 -1.06 14.28
CA GLU A 81 -11.57 0.11 13.43
C GLU A 81 -10.93 -0.05 12.03
N SER A 82 -9.68 -0.55 11.97
CA SER A 82 -8.97 -0.75 10.70
C SER A 82 -9.64 -1.81 9.85
N ARG A 83 -10.17 -2.85 10.51
CA ARG A 83 -10.97 -3.90 9.86
C ARG A 83 -12.26 -3.33 9.27
N GLN A 84 -12.98 -2.50 10.03
CA GLN A 84 -14.19 -1.86 9.54
C GLN A 84 -13.90 -0.95 8.34
N ARG A 85 -12.83 -0.14 8.41
CA ARG A 85 -12.36 0.70 7.29
C ARG A 85 -12.07 -0.11 6.04
N ALA A 86 -11.40 -1.27 6.18
CA ALA A 86 -11.14 -2.17 5.07
C ALA A 86 -12.43 -2.75 4.48
N TYR A 87 -13.41 -3.13 5.32
CA TYR A 87 -14.71 -3.60 4.85
C TYR A 87 -15.49 -2.51 4.11
N ASP A 88 -15.50 -1.28 4.60
CA ASP A 88 -16.16 -0.16 3.94
C ASP A 88 -15.52 0.13 2.57
N PHE A 89 -14.18 0.05 2.51
CA PHE A 89 -13.43 0.17 1.25
C PHE A 89 -13.80 -0.95 0.27
N LEU A 90 -13.75 -2.21 0.70
CA LEU A 90 -14.13 -3.37 -0.14
C LEU A 90 -15.57 -3.26 -0.62
N ASN A 91 -16.50 -2.90 0.27
CA ASN A 91 -17.90 -2.67 -0.08
C ASN A 91 -18.07 -1.56 -1.13
N ARG A 92 -17.29 -0.48 -1.06
CA ARG A 92 -17.34 0.60 -2.05
C ARG A 92 -16.85 0.13 -3.43
N VAL A 93 -15.76 -0.64 -3.48
CA VAL A 93 -15.07 -0.96 -4.74
C VAL A 93 -15.53 -2.26 -5.40
N LEU A 94 -16.09 -3.20 -4.63
CA LEU A 94 -16.55 -4.51 -5.12
C LEU A 94 -18.06 -4.59 -5.32
N ARG A 95 -18.83 -3.56 -4.96
CA ARG A 95 -20.25 -3.50 -5.34
C ARG A 95 -20.33 -3.60 -6.86
N SER A 96 -20.87 -4.71 -7.35
CA SER A 96 -21.19 -4.87 -8.77
C SER A 96 -22.08 -3.71 -9.20
N ARG A 97 -21.79 -3.14 -10.37
CA ARG A 97 -22.82 -2.41 -11.12
C ARG A 97 -23.99 -3.39 -11.28
N GLN A 98 -25.10 -3.14 -10.60
CA GLN A 98 -26.37 -3.71 -11.00
C GLN A 98 -26.79 -3.10 -12.33
#